data_AF-A0A8H5M981-F1
#
_entry.id   AF-A0A8H5M981-F1
#
_cell.length_a   1.000
_cell.length_b   1.000
_cell.length_c   1.000
_cell.angle_alpha   90.00
_cell.angle_beta   90.00
_cell.angle_gamma   90.00
#
_symmetry.space_group_name_H-M   'P 1'
#
loop_
_entity.id
_entity.type
_entity.pdbx_description
1 polymer ?
#
loop_
_entity_poly.entity_id
_entity_poly.type
_entity_poly.pdbx_seq_one_letter_code
_entity_poly.pdbx_strand_id
1 'polypeptide(L)'
;MNFRVIVFHDYPNLSLITLSAVSSFFALSPTPSSLPIVVTLTTLLIYGRIIFPAENALRNASVLAVAIAAAGALSRISPSLDALSTAGVSIAILSLLSMVTSVLAITAVYLDTRLCTRFRGVWSQLTFFPALWATLWFGVSLVSPVGRLSAWSSAEGGGYYGWLAPYLGPVGNDWVAAAWAVVFSQAIGAWYIGEREEEPLIAHTAPATEQPRHLSHSSSSLLLSAVLVLLAVPSLVFGNYPLPIIPPATTPLSVGCVLPAHQRYKHHSFTLDDYIKESARLTSSAKILLWPEGAVTFNSETERQEALAKVHKVATGSVVGVSFEEAFGDPDNGRSSSRRAGIAIITQASPEPQLVYYKRHLVPIAESFSLSHSKVPPSIVTLELASPKDVNKTDWVPSGPPYIRPVPLTASICLDFADPAPFAELDSKPALILAPARTWDIAVGIAMWQQARQRAEELGTMVLWCDGGDGGVSGVAGGGFRDFTQVGLGSWVKTIGIQYPFDERQTPYARVGDLAILLIWLLVLGGSALNHVDFKDYNFTAIRSKIFKRQNAVNGRPRDENLLDL
;
A
#
# COMPACT_ATOMS: atom_id res chain seq x y z
N MET A 1 -2.05 40.18 15.03
CA MET A 1 -0.72 39.57 14.87
C MET A 1 -0.76 38.68 13.64
N ASN A 2 0.08 38.92 12.63
CA ASN A 2 -0.02 38.21 11.34
C ASN A 2 0.68 36.86 11.46
N PHE A 3 -0.08 35.76 11.35
CA PHE A 3 0.43 34.37 11.45
C PHE A 3 1.61 34.12 10.50
N ARG A 4 1.64 34.79 9.34
CA ARG A 4 2.75 34.72 8.39
C ARG A 4 4.08 35.17 9.00
N VAL A 5 4.05 36.25 9.77
CA VAL A 5 5.26 36.85 10.35
C VAL A 5 5.83 35.94 11.44
N ILE A 6 4.97 35.41 12.32
CA ILE A 6 5.43 34.54 13.41
C ILE A 6 6.07 33.25 12.87
N VAL A 7 5.39 32.59 11.93
CA VAL A 7 5.79 31.26 11.45
C VAL A 7 7.02 31.32 10.55
N PHE A 8 7.14 32.35 9.70
CA PHE A 8 8.19 32.38 8.66
C PHE A 8 9.28 33.41 8.92
N HIS A 9 9.05 34.43 9.76
CA HIS A 9 9.99 35.51 10.00
C HIS A 9 10.60 35.47 11.40
N ASP A 10 9.76 35.37 12.44
CA ASP A 10 10.24 35.49 13.83
C ASP A 10 10.90 34.20 14.33
N TYR A 11 10.29 33.04 14.07
CA TYR A 11 10.79 31.74 14.56
C TYR A 11 10.64 30.61 13.53
N PRO A 12 11.22 30.72 12.32
CA PRO A 12 11.04 29.73 11.26
C PRO A 12 11.57 28.34 11.61
N ASN A 13 12.73 28.26 12.27
CA ASN A 13 13.30 26.97 12.68
C ASN A 13 12.42 26.26 13.72
N LEU A 14 12.04 26.96 14.79
CA LEU A 14 11.24 26.37 15.85
C LEU A 14 9.87 25.92 15.33
N SER A 15 9.17 26.80 14.62
CA SER A 15 7.82 26.53 14.10
C SER A 15 7.79 25.35 13.14
N LEU A 16 8.70 25.32 12.17
CA LEU A 16 8.72 24.26 11.15
C LEU A 16 9.26 22.93 11.70
N ILE A 17 10.22 22.94 12.64
CA ILE A 17 10.69 21.71 13.30
C ILE A 17 9.58 21.12 14.17
N THR A 18 8.88 21.95 14.96
CA THR A 18 7.76 21.50 15.77
C THR A 18 6.62 20.97 14.89
N LEU A 19 6.25 21.68 13.83
CA LEU A 19 5.24 21.22 12.88
C LEU A 19 5.64 19.90 12.21
N SER A 20 6.91 19.76 11.82
CA SER A 20 7.43 18.51 11.24
C SER A 20 7.38 17.36 12.25
N ALA A 21 7.74 17.59 13.51
CA ALA A 21 7.68 16.57 14.56
C ALA A 21 6.23 16.12 14.83
N VAL A 22 5.31 17.07 14.99
CA VAL A 22 3.90 16.76 15.25
C VAL A 22 3.26 16.03 14.06
N SER A 23 3.47 16.50 12.84
CA SER A 23 2.95 15.82 11.64
C SER A 23 3.59 14.45 11.42
N SER A 24 4.90 14.30 11.70
CA SER A 24 5.61 13.01 11.61
C SER A 24 5.12 12.00 12.65
N PHE A 25 4.70 12.43 13.84
CA PHE A 25 4.10 11.52 14.82
C PHE A 25 2.88 10.78 14.24
N PHE A 26 2.03 11.47 13.47
CA PHE A 26 0.89 10.86 12.80
C PHE A 26 1.29 10.12 11.52
N ALA A 27 2.18 10.69 10.71
CA ALA A 27 2.61 10.11 9.44
C ALA A 27 3.46 8.84 9.58
N LEU A 28 4.09 8.64 10.75
CA LEU A 28 4.92 7.48 11.06
C LEU A 28 4.25 6.50 12.01
N SER A 29 2.98 6.75 12.37
CA SER A 29 2.17 5.76 13.10
C SER A 29 2.17 4.41 12.36
N PRO A 30 1.86 3.28 13.04
CA PRO A 30 1.85 1.95 12.40
C PRO A 30 0.89 1.85 11.21
N THR A 31 -0.15 2.67 11.19
CA THR A 31 -1.23 2.67 10.19
C THR A 31 -1.45 4.06 9.61
N PRO A 32 -0.44 4.64 8.96
CA PRO A 32 -0.53 6.03 8.52
C PRO A 32 -1.49 6.12 7.34
N SER A 33 -2.40 7.10 7.40
CA SER A 33 -3.19 7.52 6.26
C SER A 33 -2.38 8.46 5.37
N SER A 34 -2.85 8.70 4.14
CA SER A 34 -2.16 9.55 3.18
C SER A 34 -2.05 11.01 3.61
N LEU A 35 -3.05 11.53 4.35
CA LEU A 35 -3.12 12.95 4.72
C LEU A 35 -1.97 13.40 5.64
N PRO A 36 -1.69 12.74 6.79
CA PRO A 36 -0.52 13.06 7.61
C PRO A 36 0.80 13.05 6.83
N ILE A 37 0.99 12.08 5.93
CA ILE A 37 2.18 11.99 5.08
C ILE A 37 2.29 13.23 4.20
N VAL A 38 1.22 13.59 3.49
CA VAL A 38 1.18 14.80 2.64
C VAL A 38 1.50 16.06 3.44
N VAL A 39 0.96 16.22 4.65
CA VAL A 39 1.22 17.37 5.53
C VAL A 39 2.69 17.42 5.98
N THR A 40 3.24 16.29 6.39
CA THR A 40 4.66 16.17 6.78
C THR A 40 5.56 16.55 5.61
N LEU A 41 5.34 15.96 4.43
CA LEU A 41 6.14 16.25 3.24
C LEU A 41 6.01 17.71 2.78
N THR A 42 4.80 18.28 2.86
CA THR A 42 4.58 19.70 2.56
C THR A 42 5.44 20.58 3.47
N THR A 43 5.44 20.27 4.77
CA THR A 43 6.22 21.00 5.77
C THR A 43 7.73 20.86 5.50
N LEU A 44 8.19 19.66 5.16
CA LEU A 44 9.59 19.41 4.83
C LEU A 44 10.05 20.13 3.56
N LEU A 45 9.21 20.16 2.51
CA LEU A 45 9.50 20.88 1.27
C LEU A 45 9.61 22.39 1.50
N ILE A 46 8.73 22.96 2.33
CA ILE A 46 8.79 24.36 2.74
C ILE A 46 10.07 24.61 3.55
N TYR A 47 10.34 23.76 4.54
CA TYR A 47 11.55 23.82 5.36
C TYR A 47 12.82 23.80 4.51
N GLY A 48 12.92 22.87 3.56
CA GLY A 48 14.09 22.73 2.71
C GLY A 48 14.38 23.97 1.88
N ARG A 49 13.34 24.65 1.38
CA ARG A 49 13.50 25.88 0.59
C ARG A 49 13.93 27.09 1.42
N ILE A 50 13.53 27.16 2.70
CA ILE A 50 13.83 28.29 3.58
C ILE A 50 15.17 28.10 4.32
N ILE A 51 15.43 26.90 4.84
CA ILE A 51 16.49 26.67 5.82
C ILE A 51 17.77 26.05 5.21
N PHE A 52 17.68 25.20 4.18
CA PHE A 52 18.89 24.61 3.57
C PHE A 52 19.84 25.59 2.87
N PRO A 53 19.38 26.76 2.37
CA PRO A 53 20.28 27.79 1.87
C PRO A 53 21.08 28.52 2.98
N ALA A 54 20.69 28.40 4.25
CA ALA A 54 21.32 29.14 5.35
C ALA A 54 22.69 28.56 5.76
N GLU A 55 23.55 29.40 6.37
CA GLU A 55 24.90 29.00 6.83
C GLU A 55 24.88 27.82 7.82
N ASN A 56 23.83 27.70 8.63
CA ASN A 56 23.66 26.65 9.63
C ASN A 56 22.83 25.44 9.14
N ALA A 57 22.72 25.22 7.83
CA ALA A 57 21.86 24.20 7.23
C ALA A 57 22.08 22.79 7.81
N LEU A 58 23.34 22.36 7.99
CA LEU A 58 23.65 21.03 8.53
C LEU A 58 23.17 20.87 9.99
N ARG A 59 23.43 21.86 10.83
CA ARG A 59 22.97 21.86 12.24
C ARG A 59 21.44 21.77 12.29
N ASN A 60 20.76 22.59 11.51
CA ASN A 60 19.30 22.65 11.49
C ASN A 60 18.70 21.35 10.94
N ALA A 61 19.29 20.77 9.88
CA ALA A 61 18.90 19.47 9.35
C ALA A 61 19.08 18.33 10.37
N SER A 62 20.17 18.34 11.14
CA SER A 62 20.38 17.36 12.22
C SER A 62 19.34 17.48 13.33
N VAL A 63 19.00 18.70 13.76
CA VAL A 63 17.95 18.92 14.77
C VAL A 63 16.59 18.46 14.24
N LEU A 64 16.28 18.76 12.97
CA LEU A 64 15.06 18.28 12.33
C LEU A 64 15.02 16.75 12.25
N ALA A 65 16.11 16.10 11.86
CA ALA A 65 16.22 14.63 11.80
C ALA A 65 15.96 14.00 13.16
N VAL A 66 16.57 14.53 14.23
CA VAL A 66 16.35 14.06 15.60
C VAL A 66 14.90 14.26 16.03
N ALA A 67 14.29 15.41 15.73
CA ALA A 67 12.91 15.70 16.10
C ALA A 67 11.91 14.75 15.43
N ILE A 68 12.09 14.49 14.12
CA ILE A 68 11.27 13.54 13.36
C ILE A 68 11.50 12.12 13.85
N ALA A 69 12.76 11.72 14.06
CA ALA A 69 13.10 10.39 14.56
C ALA A 69 12.49 10.13 15.94
N ALA A 70 12.53 11.11 16.83
CA ALA A 70 11.90 11.03 18.15
C ALA A 70 10.38 10.91 18.04
N ALA A 71 9.74 11.70 17.17
CA ALA A 71 8.29 11.61 16.93
C ALA A 71 7.89 10.25 16.33
N GLY A 72 8.66 9.74 15.37
CA GLY A 72 8.46 8.42 14.77
C GLY A 72 8.62 7.29 15.78
N ALA A 73 9.68 7.33 16.60
CA ALA A 73 9.88 6.37 17.67
C ALA A 73 8.74 6.42 18.71
N LEU A 74 8.30 7.62 19.09
CA LEU A 74 7.18 7.78 20.02
C LEU A 74 5.87 7.21 19.45
N SER A 75 5.61 7.41 18.15
CA SER A 75 4.41 6.89 17.49
C SER A 75 4.33 5.36 17.43
N ARG A 76 5.48 4.67 17.59
CA ARG A 76 5.62 3.22 17.53
C ARG A 76 6.09 2.60 18.85
N ILE A 77 6.10 3.38 19.94
CA ILE A 77 6.66 2.91 21.21
C ILE A 77 5.87 1.73 21.77
N SER A 78 4.54 1.81 21.76
CA SER A 78 3.65 0.76 22.27
C SER A 78 3.93 -0.60 21.62
N PRO A 79 3.80 -0.75 20.27
CA PRO A 79 4.08 -2.04 19.65
C PRO A 79 5.54 -2.49 19.75
N SER A 80 6.47 -1.57 20.02
CA SER A 80 7.89 -1.93 20.15
C SER A 80 8.26 -2.48 21.51
N LEU A 81 7.57 -2.06 22.58
CA LEU A 81 7.86 -2.52 23.95
C LEU A 81 7.68 -4.04 24.08
N ASP A 82 6.68 -4.59 23.40
CA ASP A 82 6.33 -6.01 23.45
C ASP A 82 6.97 -6.85 22.32
N ALA A 83 7.72 -6.21 21.41
CA ALA A 83 8.30 -6.88 20.24
C ALA A 83 9.51 -7.77 20.58
N LEU A 84 10.27 -7.45 21.62
CA LEU A 84 11.46 -8.20 22.03
C LEU A 84 11.43 -8.47 23.53
N SER A 85 12.21 -9.47 23.96
CA SER A 85 12.34 -9.83 25.37
C SER A 85 12.91 -8.72 26.25
N THR A 86 13.55 -7.69 25.66
CA THR A 86 14.13 -6.56 26.39
C THR A 86 13.66 -5.22 25.80
N ALA A 87 12.78 -4.52 26.53
CA ALA A 87 12.21 -3.23 26.11
C ALA A 87 13.27 -2.18 25.73
N GLY A 88 14.39 -2.13 26.46
CA GLY A 88 15.48 -1.19 26.15
C GLY A 88 16.13 -1.43 24.77
N VAL A 89 16.28 -2.70 24.37
CA VAL A 89 16.80 -3.07 23.05
C VAL A 89 15.80 -2.69 21.96
N SER A 90 14.51 -2.93 22.18
CA SER A 90 13.46 -2.51 21.26
C SER A 90 13.44 -1.00 21.03
N ILE A 91 13.51 -0.20 22.10
CA ILE A 91 13.53 1.27 22.00
C ILE A 91 14.78 1.75 21.27
N ALA A 92 15.95 1.15 21.53
CA ALA A 92 17.19 1.49 20.85
C ALA A 92 17.12 1.20 19.34
N ILE A 93 16.64 0.02 18.96
CA ILE A 93 16.45 -0.37 17.56
C ILE A 93 15.43 0.53 16.88
N LEU A 94 14.30 0.80 17.54
CA LEU A 94 13.26 1.68 17.01
C LEU A 94 13.80 3.10 16.78
N SER A 95 14.57 3.63 17.73
CA SER A 95 15.19 4.95 17.62
C SER A 95 16.20 4.99 16.47
N LEU A 96 17.00 3.93 16.31
CA LEU A 96 17.96 3.81 15.21
C LEU A 96 17.26 3.74 13.85
N LEU A 97 16.24 2.88 13.69
CA LEU A 97 15.46 2.77 12.46
C LEU A 97 14.73 4.08 12.13
N SER A 98 14.16 4.74 13.14
CA SER A 98 13.51 6.05 12.97
C SER A 98 14.51 7.12 12.56
N MET A 99 15.73 7.10 13.10
CA MET A 99 16.81 8.02 12.70
C MET A 99 17.25 7.78 11.26
N VAL A 100 17.51 6.53 10.87
CA VAL A 100 17.94 6.17 9.51
C VAL A 100 16.90 6.60 8.48
N THR A 101 15.63 6.24 8.69
CA THR A 101 14.55 6.62 7.78
C THR A 101 14.33 8.14 7.71
N SER A 102 14.47 8.85 8.84
CA SER A 102 14.39 10.32 8.87
C SER A 102 15.53 10.99 8.09
N VAL A 103 16.76 10.48 8.22
CA VAL A 103 17.93 10.97 7.47
C VAL A 103 17.74 10.75 5.97
N LEU A 104 17.23 9.58 5.57
CA LEU A 104 16.92 9.29 4.16
C LEU A 104 15.85 10.26 3.61
N ALA A 105 14.77 10.50 4.37
CA ALA A 105 13.71 11.43 3.98
C ALA A 105 14.23 12.87 3.83
N ILE A 106 15.01 13.36 4.79
CA ILE A 106 15.63 14.70 4.74
C ILE A 106 16.62 14.79 3.58
N THR A 107 17.37 13.73 3.30
CA THR A 107 18.29 13.67 2.16
C THR A 107 17.53 13.81 0.83
N ALA A 108 16.39 13.14 0.66
CA ALA A 108 15.57 13.31 -0.54
C ALA A 108 15.07 14.75 -0.71
N VAL A 109 14.60 15.38 0.38
CA VAL A 109 14.17 16.79 0.36
C VAL A 109 15.36 17.71 0.03
N TYR A 110 16.54 17.45 0.60
CA TYR A 110 17.76 18.20 0.29
C TYR A 110 18.15 18.07 -1.18
N LEU A 111 18.14 16.85 -1.73
CA LEU A 111 18.42 16.62 -3.14
C LEU A 111 17.41 17.33 -4.05
N ASP A 112 16.12 17.32 -3.72
CA ASP A 112 15.11 18.11 -4.45
C ASP A 112 15.47 19.58 -4.46
N THR A 113 15.72 20.20 -3.30
CA THR A 113 16.03 21.64 -3.24
C THR A 113 17.28 22.04 -4.03
N ARG A 114 18.27 21.14 -4.14
CA ARG A 114 19.52 21.40 -4.87
C ARG A 114 19.45 21.08 -6.35
N LEU A 115 18.69 20.07 -6.75
CA LEU A 115 18.69 19.54 -8.11
C LEU A 115 17.47 19.97 -8.92
N CYS A 116 16.33 20.28 -8.29
CA CYS A 116 15.11 20.67 -9.02
C CYS A 116 15.37 21.86 -9.96
N THR A 117 16.12 22.87 -9.49
CA THR A 117 16.44 24.08 -10.28
C THR A 117 17.33 23.82 -11.50
N ARG A 118 17.98 22.66 -11.60
CA ARG A 118 18.80 22.28 -12.75
C ARG A 118 17.97 21.80 -13.95
N PHE A 119 16.72 21.40 -13.73
CA PHE A 119 15.83 21.01 -14.82
C PHE A 119 15.27 22.23 -15.52
N ARG A 120 15.33 22.27 -16.86
CA ARG A 120 14.84 23.40 -17.66
C ARG A 120 13.32 23.46 -17.74
N GLY A 121 12.64 22.31 -17.63
CA GLY A 121 11.18 22.23 -17.76
C GLY A 121 10.44 22.33 -16.43
N VAL A 122 9.42 23.19 -16.37
CA VAL A 122 8.59 23.38 -15.17
C VAL A 122 7.91 22.07 -14.75
N TRP A 123 7.43 21.27 -15.71
CA TRP A 123 6.87 19.95 -15.41
C TRP A 123 7.90 18.99 -14.81
N SER A 124 9.13 19.00 -15.31
CA SER A 124 10.23 18.21 -14.77
C SER A 124 10.54 18.61 -13.32
N GLN A 125 10.54 19.92 -13.02
CA GLN A 125 10.77 20.41 -11.66
C GLN A 125 9.65 19.99 -10.69
N LEU A 126 8.40 20.02 -11.14
CA LEU A 126 7.23 19.60 -10.35
C LEU A 126 7.20 18.10 -10.07
N THR A 127 7.60 17.29 -11.04
CA THR A 127 7.52 15.82 -10.94
C THR A 127 8.79 15.17 -10.38
N PHE A 128 9.88 15.94 -10.23
CA PHE A 128 11.15 15.44 -9.70
C PHE A 128 11.04 14.92 -8.27
N PHE A 129 10.51 15.72 -7.33
CA PHE A 129 10.36 15.26 -5.94
C PHE A 129 9.47 14.02 -5.80
N PRO A 130 8.28 13.96 -6.44
CA PRO A 130 7.47 12.73 -6.43
C PRO A 130 8.19 11.51 -6.98
N ALA A 131 8.97 11.65 -8.05
CA ALA A 131 9.78 10.57 -8.60
C ALA A 131 10.88 10.11 -7.64
N LEU A 132 11.60 11.07 -7.05
CA LEU A 132 12.65 10.82 -6.07
C LEU A 132 12.09 10.12 -4.83
N TRP A 133 10.95 10.58 -4.32
CA TRP A 133 10.28 10.01 -3.14
C TRP A 133 9.84 8.57 -3.37
N ALA A 134 9.13 8.32 -4.46
CA ALA A 134 8.66 6.98 -4.81
C ALA A 134 9.84 6.01 -5.04
N THR A 135 10.92 6.48 -5.68
CA THR A 135 12.14 5.69 -5.89
C THR A 135 12.85 5.37 -4.58
N LEU A 136 12.96 6.34 -3.67
CA LEU A 136 13.60 6.14 -2.37
C LEU A 136 12.90 5.04 -1.59
N TRP A 137 11.58 5.12 -1.43
CA TRP A 137 10.85 4.16 -0.59
C TRP A 137 10.68 2.80 -1.23
N PHE A 138 10.64 2.74 -2.56
CA PHE A 138 10.82 1.49 -3.26
C PHE A 138 12.17 0.84 -2.93
N GLY A 139 13.27 1.59 -3.08
CA GLY A 139 14.62 1.09 -2.77
C GLY A 139 14.77 0.66 -1.31
N VAL A 140 14.22 1.44 -0.36
CA VAL A 140 14.20 1.08 1.06
C VAL A 140 13.43 -0.23 1.26
N SER A 141 12.28 -0.41 0.60
CA SER A 141 11.48 -1.64 0.76
C SER A 141 12.17 -2.91 0.25
N LEU A 142 13.09 -2.79 -0.71
CA LEU A 142 13.86 -3.94 -1.22
C LEU A 142 15.02 -4.35 -0.29
N VAL A 143 15.58 -3.38 0.45
CA VAL A 143 16.76 -3.61 1.30
C VAL A 143 16.37 -3.81 2.76
N SER A 144 15.23 -3.28 3.17
CA SER A 144 14.75 -3.35 4.54
C SER A 144 14.21 -4.75 4.84
N PRO A 145 14.63 -5.38 5.94
CA PRO A 145 14.14 -6.72 6.30
C PRO A 145 12.69 -6.71 6.84
N VAL A 146 12.10 -5.52 7.06
CA VAL A 146 10.66 -5.33 7.34
C VAL A 146 9.91 -4.78 6.11
N GLY A 147 10.57 -4.74 4.95
CA GLY A 147 10.03 -4.27 3.69
C GLY A 147 9.34 -2.91 3.79
N ARG A 148 8.10 -2.85 3.30
CA ARG A 148 7.26 -1.65 3.23
C ARG A 148 6.83 -1.08 4.59
N LEU A 149 6.93 -1.82 5.69
CA LEU A 149 6.60 -1.29 7.02
C LEU A 149 7.57 -0.19 7.48
N SER A 150 8.79 -0.18 6.92
CA SER A 150 9.76 0.88 7.18
C SER A 150 9.59 2.11 6.28
N ALA A 151 8.75 2.01 5.25
CA ALA A 151 8.56 3.08 4.29
C ALA A 151 7.61 4.17 4.82
N TRP A 152 7.82 5.42 4.41
CA TRP A 152 6.88 6.51 4.66
C TRP A 152 5.77 6.52 3.60
N SER A 153 5.01 5.43 3.58
CA SER A 153 3.95 5.12 2.64
C SER A 153 2.61 4.98 3.37
N SER A 154 1.50 5.32 2.72
CA SER A 154 0.15 5.11 3.27
C SER A 154 -0.11 3.61 3.45
N ALA A 155 -0.45 3.17 4.66
CA ALA A 155 -0.83 1.77 4.91
C ALA A 155 -2.27 1.51 4.47
N GLU A 156 -3.18 2.47 4.64
CA GLU A 156 -4.60 2.34 4.26
C GLU A 156 -4.84 2.35 2.73
N GLY A 157 -3.79 2.15 1.93
CA GLY A 157 -3.83 2.22 0.47
C GLY A 157 -3.94 3.66 -0.04
N GLY A 158 -4.31 3.80 -1.32
CA GLY A 158 -4.36 5.08 -2.03
C GLY A 158 -5.59 5.94 -1.77
N GLY A 159 -6.56 5.50 -0.96
CA GLY A 159 -7.86 6.18 -0.83
C GLY A 159 -8.56 6.32 -2.20
N TYR A 160 -8.79 7.56 -2.65
CA TYR A 160 -9.30 7.87 -3.99
C TYR A 160 -8.35 7.44 -5.14
N TYR A 161 -7.10 7.10 -4.81
CA TYR A 161 -6.10 6.59 -5.75
C TYR A 161 -5.90 5.09 -5.64
N GLY A 162 -6.68 4.38 -4.81
CA GLY A 162 -6.54 2.93 -4.61
C GLY A 162 -6.72 2.12 -5.91
N TRP A 163 -7.42 2.66 -6.91
CA TRP A 163 -7.53 2.06 -8.23
C TRP A 163 -6.19 1.94 -8.99
N LEU A 164 -5.14 2.67 -8.55
CA LEU A 164 -3.80 2.57 -9.13
C LEU A 164 -3.05 1.32 -8.68
N ALA A 165 -3.46 0.65 -7.60
CA ALA A 165 -2.71 -0.48 -7.04
C ALA A 165 -2.47 -1.61 -8.06
N PRO A 166 -3.44 -2.06 -8.88
CA PRO A 166 -3.19 -3.04 -9.95
C PRO A 166 -2.22 -2.60 -11.04
N TYR A 167 -1.94 -1.29 -11.19
CA TYR A 167 -1.18 -0.74 -12.30
C TYR A 167 0.22 -0.29 -11.91
N LEU A 168 0.32 0.44 -10.80
CA LEU A 168 1.55 1.09 -10.32
C LEU A 168 2.02 0.53 -8.98
N GLY A 169 1.23 -0.36 -8.38
CA GLY A 169 1.48 -0.90 -7.06
C GLY A 169 1.65 0.20 -6.01
N PRO A 170 2.51 -0.04 -5.01
CA PRO A 170 2.67 0.86 -3.87
C PRO A 170 3.45 2.13 -4.23
N VAL A 171 4.28 2.07 -5.28
CA VAL A 171 5.03 3.22 -5.83
C VAL A 171 4.07 4.34 -6.31
N GLY A 172 2.93 3.97 -6.89
CA GLY A 172 1.91 4.93 -7.31
C GLY A 172 1.37 5.77 -6.15
N ASN A 173 1.13 5.14 -5.00
CA ASN A 173 0.65 5.83 -3.80
C ASN A 173 1.70 6.80 -3.24
N ASP A 174 2.97 6.38 -3.21
CA ASP A 174 4.08 7.24 -2.76
C ASP A 174 4.21 8.48 -3.67
N TRP A 175 4.12 8.26 -4.98
CA TRP A 175 4.18 9.33 -5.96
C TRP A 175 3.04 10.33 -5.78
N VAL A 176 1.79 9.85 -5.62
CA VAL A 176 0.63 10.72 -5.43
C VAL A 176 0.73 11.53 -4.14
N ALA A 177 1.14 10.91 -3.02
CA ALA A 177 1.31 11.61 -1.75
C ALA A 177 2.37 12.73 -1.86
N ALA A 178 3.51 12.43 -2.49
CA ALA A 178 4.54 13.43 -2.74
C ALA A 178 4.09 14.52 -3.73
N ALA A 179 3.30 14.19 -4.75
CA ALA A 179 2.78 15.16 -5.72
C ALA A 179 1.81 16.16 -5.07
N TRP A 180 0.91 15.69 -4.19
CA TRP A 180 0.09 16.60 -3.38
C TRP A 180 0.92 17.48 -2.46
N ALA A 181 1.99 16.93 -1.86
CA ALA A 181 2.89 17.72 -1.03
C ALA A 181 3.58 18.84 -1.81
N VAL A 182 3.98 18.59 -3.07
CA VAL A 182 4.52 19.63 -3.96
C VAL A 182 3.48 20.71 -4.20
N VAL A 183 2.25 20.35 -4.58
CA VAL A 183 1.14 21.28 -4.84
C VAL A 183 0.90 22.19 -3.62
N PHE A 184 0.75 21.61 -2.42
CA PHE A 184 0.52 22.39 -1.21
C PHE A 184 1.73 23.26 -0.83
N SER A 185 2.96 22.75 -1.00
CA SER A 185 4.16 23.53 -0.72
C SER A 185 4.26 24.77 -1.61
N GLN A 186 3.80 24.67 -2.87
CA GLN A 186 3.79 25.78 -3.82
C GLN A 186 2.66 26.75 -3.55
N ALA A 187 1.47 26.25 -3.23
CA ALA A 187 0.34 27.10 -2.83
C ALA A 187 0.69 27.93 -1.59
N ILE A 188 1.30 27.31 -0.56
CA ILE A 188 1.76 28.01 0.65
C ILE A 188 2.89 28.98 0.32
N GLY A 189 3.85 28.59 -0.52
CA GLY A 189 4.92 29.47 -0.98
C GLY A 189 4.42 30.71 -1.72
N ALA A 190 3.45 30.55 -2.62
CA ALA A 190 2.81 31.66 -3.34
C ALA A 190 2.03 32.57 -2.38
N TRP A 191 1.27 31.99 -1.46
CA TRP A 191 0.56 32.73 -0.40
C TRP A 191 1.52 33.50 0.51
N TYR A 192 2.68 32.94 0.82
CA TYR A 192 3.71 33.56 1.65
C TYR A 192 4.39 34.76 0.96
N ILE A 193 4.78 34.61 -0.31
CA ILE A 193 5.41 35.69 -1.11
C ILE A 193 4.44 36.85 -1.35
N GLY A 194 3.13 36.57 -1.42
CA GLY A 194 2.07 37.56 -1.66
C GLY A 194 1.97 37.99 -3.14
N GLU A 195 0.88 38.67 -3.49
CA GLU A 195 0.83 39.43 -4.74
C GLU A 195 1.79 40.61 -4.59
N ARG A 196 2.94 40.57 -5.28
CA ARG A 196 3.76 41.77 -5.41
C ARG A 196 2.97 42.74 -6.28
N GLU A 197 2.46 43.80 -5.69
CA GLU A 197 2.27 45.05 -6.42
C GLU A 197 3.65 45.41 -6.97
N GLU A 198 3.81 45.28 -8.28
CA GLU A 198 5.02 45.68 -8.99
C GLU A 198 5.13 47.21 -8.90
N GLU A 199 5.55 47.74 -7.76
CA GLU A 199 6.12 49.08 -7.72
C GLU A 199 7.55 48.96 -8.27
N PRO A 200 7.83 49.51 -9.48
CA PRO A 200 9.16 49.49 -10.04
C PRO A 200 10.07 50.35 -9.16
N LEU A 201 10.84 49.72 -8.28
CA LEU A 201 11.81 50.39 -7.40
C LEU A 201 12.97 51.08 -8.16
N ILE A 202 13.04 50.93 -9.49
CA ILE A 202 14.02 51.62 -10.33
C ILE A 202 13.37 52.03 -11.67
N ALA A 203 13.06 53.32 -11.82
CA ALA A 203 12.71 53.91 -13.12
C ALA A 203 13.97 53.99 -14.00
N HIS A 204 14.28 52.93 -14.74
CA HIS A 204 15.32 52.95 -15.76
C HIS A 204 14.76 52.59 -17.14
N THR A 205 14.83 53.58 -18.02
CA THR A 205 14.71 53.51 -19.47
C THR A 205 15.66 52.47 -20.05
N ALA A 206 15.18 51.24 -20.21
CA ALA A 206 15.75 50.23 -21.09
C ALA A 206 14.59 49.46 -21.74
N PRO A 207 14.69 49.05 -23.02
CA PRO A 207 13.60 48.37 -23.70
C PRO A 207 13.30 47.07 -22.96
N ALA A 208 12.04 46.90 -22.58
CA ALA A 208 11.53 45.77 -21.84
C ALA A 208 11.75 44.47 -22.62
N THR A 209 12.85 43.78 -22.34
CA THR A 209 12.93 42.34 -22.61
C THR A 209 12.07 41.67 -21.56
N GLU A 210 10.85 41.33 -21.94
CA GLU A 210 9.87 40.61 -21.13
C GLU A 210 10.54 39.54 -20.26
N GLN A 211 10.44 39.68 -18.93
CA GLN A 211 10.71 38.59 -17.99
C GLN A 211 9.39 37.99 -17.50
N PRO A 212 8.78 37.01 -18.20
CA PRO A 212 7.66 36.26 -17.68
C PRO A 212 8.18 35.01 -16.95
N ARG A 213 8.91 35.17 -15.84
CA ARG A 213 9.39 33.99 -15.06
C ARG A 213 8.52 33.68 -13.84
N HIS A 214 7.81 34.65 -13.27
CA HIS A 214 7.02 34.41 -12.06
C HIS A 214 5.60 33.89 -12.32
N LEU A 215 4.94 34.29 -13.41
CA LEU A 215 3.59 33.80 -13.77
C LEU A 215 3.56 32.32 -14.17
N SER A 216 4.69 31.77 -14.63
CA SER A 216 4.77 30.38 -15.14
C SER A 216 4.66 29.31 -14.05
N HIS A 217 5.10 29.57 -12.82
CA HIS A 217 5.14 28.54 -11.78
C HIS A 217 3.77 28.28 -11.14
N SER A 218 2.95 29.32 -10.97
CA SER A 218 1.59 29.20 -10.41
C SER A 218 0.68 28.38 -11.33
N SER A 219 0.69 28.63 -12.64
CA SER A 219 -0.10 27.89 -13.63
C SER A 219 0.23 26.40 -13.69
N SER A 220 1.51 26.02 -13.53
CA SER A 220 1.91 24.62 -13.59
C SER A 220 1.56 23.84 -12.32
N SER A 221 1.54 24.49 -11.16
CA SER A 221 1.03 23.89 -9.91
C SER A 221 -0.47 23.58 -10.00
N LEU A 222 -1.25 24.48 -10.62
CA LEU A 222 -2.66 24.28 -10.91
C LEU A 222 -2.88 23.13 -11.88
N LEU A 223 -2.03 23.00 -12.91
CA LEU A 223 -2.08 21.87 -13.83
C LEU A 223 -1.84 20.54 -13.10
N LEU A 224 -0.82 20.45 -12.24
CA LEU A 224 -0.56 19.23 -11.45
C LEU A 224 -1.74 18.93 -10.52
N SER A 225 -2.31 19.94 -9.86
CA SER A 225 -3.52 19.76 -9.04
C SER A 225 -4.70 19.25 -9.88
N ALA A 226 -4.93 19.81 -11.06
CA ALA A 226 -5.98 19.35 -11.97
C ALA A 226 -5.75 17.90 -12.41
N VAL A 227 -4.50 17.51 -12.73
CA VAL A 227 -4.13 16.12 -13.05
C VAL A 227 -4.42 15.20 -11.87
N LEU A 228 -4.04 15.56 -10.65
CA LEU A 228 -4.29 14.74 -9.45
C LEU A 228 -5.79 14.59 -9.18
N VAL A 229 -6.57 15.67 -9.30
CA VAL A 229 -8.03 15.62 -9.16
C VAL A 229 -8.65 14.74 -10.23
N LEU A 230 -8.22 14.87 -11.49
CA LEU A 230 -8.68 13.98 -12.57
C LEU A 230 -8.30 12.52 -12.32
N LEU A 231 -7.11 12.27 -11.77
CA LEU A 231 -6.65 10.93 -11.40
C LEU A 231 -7.46 10.33 -10.24
N ALA A 232 -8.14 11.16 -9.42
CA ALA A 232 -9.07 10.69 -8.40
C ALA A 232 -10.45 10.31 -8.96
N VAL A 233 -10.86 10.85 -10.12
CA VAL A 233 -12.21 10.64 -10.71
C VAL A 233 -12.57 9.16 -10.91
N PRO A 234 -11.68 8.26 -11.39
CA PRO A 234 -12.01 6.85 -11.57
C PRO A 234 -12.55 6.17 -10.31
N SER A 235 -12.10 6.58 -9.11
CA SER A 235 -12.60 6.01 -7.86
C SER A 235 -14.07 6.32 -7.56
N LEU A 236 -14.63 7.37 -8.19
CA LEU A 236 -16.04 7.74 -8.06
C LEU A 236 -16.94 6.89 -8.97
N VAL A 237 -16.36 6.26 -10.00
CA VAL A 237 -17.09 5.48 -11.02
C VAL A 237 -16.87 3.98 -10.83
N PHE A 238 -15.63 3.57 -10.54
CA PHE A 238 -15.26 2.19 -10.28
C PHE A 238 -15.37 1.90 -8.78
N GLY A 239 -16.55 1.47 -8.35
CA GLY A 239 -16.74 0.98 -6.99
C GLY A 239 -15.99 -0.33 -6.76
N ASN A 240 -14.97 -0.33 -5.90
CA ASN A 240 -14.31 -1.54 -5.41
C ASN A 240 -15.15 -2.17 -4.30
N TYR A 241 -16.32 -2.72 -4.67
CA TYR A 241 -17.20 -3.44 -3.74
C TYR A 241 -16.99 -4.96 -3.86
N PRO A 242 -17.22 -5.72 -2.79
CA PRO A 242 -17.23 -7.17 -2.86
C PRO A 242 -18.20 -7.70 -3.90
N LEU A 243 -17.80 -8.75 -4.62
CA LEU A 243 -18.68 -9.45 -5.55
C LEU A 243 -19.87 -10.07 -4.81
N PRO A 244 -21.08 -10.08 -5.41
CA PRO A 244 -22.23 -10.75 -4.83
C PRO A 244 -21.97 -12.25 -4.70
N ILE A 245 -22.48 -12.88 -3.65
CA ILE A 245 -22.31 -14.33 -3.39
C ILE A 245 -23.29 -15.21 -4.19
N ILE A 246 -24.11 -14.61 -5.06
CA ILE A 246 -25.19 -15.30 -5.76
C ILE A 246 -24.72 -15.64 -7.19
N PRO A 247 -24.76 -16.92 -7.61
CA PRO A 247 -24.49 -17.35 -8.99
C PRO A 247 -25.43 -16.68 -10.02
N PRO A 248 -25.13 -16.67 -11.33
CA PRO A 248 -24.18 -17.53 -12.03
C PRO A 248 -22.79 -16.93 -12.22
N ALA A 249 -22.65 -15.60 -12.19
CA ALA A 249 -21.40 -14.90 -12.49
C ALA A 249 -20.36 -14.94 -11.36
N THR A 250 -20.71 -15.53 -10.22
CA THR A 250 -19.83 -15.67 -9.06
C THR A 250 -19.92 -17.06 -8.45
N THR A 251 -18.80 -17.50 -7.88
CA THR A 251 -18.62 -18.74 -7.12
C THR A 251 -18.63 -18.38 -5.64
N PRO A 252 -19.74 -18.62 -4.91
CA PRO A 252 -19.76 -18.50 -3.46
C PRO A 252 -18.74 -19.47 -2.84
N LEU A 253 -17.85 -18.93 -2.03
CA LEU A 253 -16.85 -19.68 -1.28
C LEU A 253 -16.91 -19.30 0.19
N SER A 254 -17.28 -20.24 1.06
CA SER A 254 -17.21 -20.03 2.51
C SER A 254 -15.79 -20.29 3.01
N VAL A 255 -15.20 -19.29 3.64
CA VAL A 255 -13.86 -19.33 4.23
C VAL A 255 -13.95 -19.07 5.73
N GLY A 256 -13.02 -19.60 6.51
CA GLY A 256 -13.00 -19.39 7.96
C GLY A 256 -11.60 -19.43 8.55
N CYS A 257 -11.47 -18.76 9.68
CA CYS A 257 -10.25 -18.74 10.49
C CYS A 257 -10.53 -19.53 11.78
N VAL A 258 -9.63 -20.47 12.08
CA VAL A 258 -9.75 -21.39 13.21
C VAL A 258 -8.95 -20.81 14.38
N LEU A 259 -9.64 -20.11 15.28
CA LEU A 259 -9.06 -19.48 16.46
C LEU A 259 -9.76 -20.04 17.70
N PRO A 260 -9.26 -21.16 18.26
CA PRO A 260 -9.77 -21.68 19.52
C PRO A 260 -9.79 -20.58 20.59
N ALA A 261 -10.82 -20.58 21.43
CA ALA A 261 -11.01 -19.55 22.45
C ALA A 261 -10.94 -20.15 23.85
N HIS A 262 -10.31 -19.41 24.78
CA HIS A 262 -10.18 -19.83 26.18
C HIS A 262 -11.54 -20.18 26.82
N GLN A 263 -12.59 -19.43 26.48
CA GLN A 263 -13.94 -19.68 26.99
C GLN A 263 -14.43 -21.11 26.75
N ARG A 264 -14.03 -21.74 25.63
CA ARG A 264 -14.43 -23.10 25.26
C ARG A 264 -13.48 -24.15 25.79
N TYR A 265 -12.17 -23.92 25.70
CA TYR A 265 -11.17 -24.95 25.97
C TYR A 265 -10.50 -24.86 27.35
N LYS A 266 -10.67 -23.74 28.06
CA LYS A 266 -10.23 -23.50 29.45
C LYS A 266 -8.72 -23.48 29.68
N HIS A 267 -7.92 -23.35 28.63
CA HIS A 267 -6.46 -23.12 28.69
C HIS A 267 -6.04 -22.05 27.68
N HIS A 268 -4.82 -21.52 27.82
CA HIS A 268 -4.29 -20.45 26.94
C HIS A 268 -3.38 -20.99 25.84
N SER A 269 -2.79 -22.18 26.04
CA SER A 269 -1.94 -22.86 25.06
C SER A 269 -2.74 -23.95 24.34
N PHE A 270 -3.17 -23.68 23.11
CA PHE A 270 -3.94 -24.64 22.32
C PHE A 270 -3.06 -25.71 21.69
N THR A 271 -3.54 -26.95 21.73
CA THR A 271 -2.86 -28.13 21.18
C THR A 271 -3.39 -28.48 19.79
N LEU A 272 -2.71 -29.39 19.09
CA LEU A 272 -3.19 -29.96 17.82
C LEU A 272 -4.66 -30.44 17.91
N ASP A 273 -5.01 -31.13 18.99
CA ASP A 273 -6.36 -31.68 19.18
C ASP A 273 -7.42 -30.57 19.36
N ASP A 274 -7.04 -29.43 19.94
CA ASP A 274 -7.95 -28.29 20.09
C ASP A 274 -8.28 -27.67 18.74
N TYR A 275 -7.25 -27.46 17.90
CA TYR A 275 -7.44 -26.99 16.52
C TYR A 275 -8.20 -27.99 15.64
N ILE A 276 -7.96 -29.30 15.80
CA ILE A 276 -8.73 -30.34 15.10
C ILE A 276 -10.21 -30.30 15.52
N LYS A 277 -10.49 -30.24 16.82
CA LYS A 277 -11.87 -30.14 17.35
C LYS A 277 -12.56 -28.87 16.87
N GLU A 278 -11.84 -27.75 16.88
CA GLU A 278 -12.39 -26.46 16.43
C GLU A 278 -12.64 -26.47 14.92
N SER A 279 -11.76 -27.09 14.14
CA SER A 279 -11.93 -27.28 12.69
C SER A 279 -13.16 -28.16 12.39
N ALA A 280 -13.31 -29.28 13.09
CA ALA A 280 -14.45 -30.19 12.94
C ALA A 280 -15.81 -29.49 13.12
N ARG A 281 -15.85 -28.48 14.01
CA ARG A 281 -17.05 -27.67 14.23
C ARG A 281 -17.42 -26.82 13.01
N LEU A 282 -16.42 -26.37 12.26
CA LEU A 282 -16.58 -25.38 11.19
C LEU A 282 -16.66 -26.00 9.79
N THR A 283 -16.26 -27.26 9.61
CA THR A 283 -16.24 -27.95 8.31
C THR A 283 -17.60 -27.97 7.60
N SER A 284 -18.69 -28.02 8.36
CA SER A 284 -20.05 -27.94 7.79
C SER A 284 -20.40 -26.57 7.19
N SER A 285 -19.73 -25.51 7.63
CA SER A 285 -20.04 -24.11 7.30
C SER A 285 -19.01 -23.45 6.38
N ALA A 286 -17.77 -23.96 6.35
CA ALA A 286 -16.67 -23.41 5.56
C ALA A 286 -16.07 -24.45 4.63
N LYS A 287 -15.76 -24.03 3.40
CA LYS A 287 -15.03 -24.83 2.40
C LYS A 287 -13.53 -24.70 2.55
N ILE A 288 -13.04 -23.58 3.07
CA ILE A 288 -11.63 -23.38 3.43
C ILE A 288 -11.56 -22.96 4.88
N LEU A 289 -10.72 -23.64 5.65
CA LEU A 289 -10.38 -23.32 7.03
C LEU A 289 -8.90 -23.01 7.11
N LEU A 290 -8.52 -21.96 7.81
CA LEU A 290 -7.13 -21.56 8.00
C LEU A 290 -6.79 -21.52 9.49
N TRP A 291 -5.69 -22.15 9.87
CA TRP A 291 -5.12 -22.04 11.21
C TRP A 291 -4.14 -20.85 11.24
N PRO A 292 -4.03 -20.14 12.37
CA PRO A 292 -3.11 -19.01 12.49
C PRO A 292 -1.64 -19.47 12.46
N GLU A 293 -0.74 -18.51 12.29
CA GLU A 293 0.70 -18.81 12.21
C GLU A 293 1.21 -19.49 13.48
N GLY A 294 1.99 -20.56 13.30
CA GLY A 294 2.56 -21.31 14.41
C GLY A 294 1.50 -21.95 15.32
N ALA A 295 0.31 -22.26 14.79
CA ALA A 295 -0.77 -22.91 15.53
C ALA A 295 -0.33 -24.20 16.23
N VAL A 296 0.56 -24.96 15.60
CA VAL A 296 1.15 -26.18 16.14
C VAL A 296 2.66 -26.21 15.91
N THR A 297 3.39 -26.90 16.78
CA THR A 297 4.84 -27.09 16.67
C THR A 297 5.14 -28.58 16.58
N PHE A 298 6.08 -28.95 15.71
CA PHE A 298 6.56 -30.31 15.51
C PHE A 298 8.07 -30.38 15.74
N ASN A 299 8.55 -31.46 16.35
CA ASN A 299 9.96 -31.68 16.63
C ASN A 299 10.68 -32.43 15.49
N SER A 300 9.94 -32.93 14.52
CA SER A 300 10.48 -33.57 13.33
C SER A 300 9.48 -33.53 12.17
N GLU A 301 10.01 -33.75 10.96
CA GLU A 301 9.18 -33.94 9.77
C GLU A 301 8.25 -35.17 9.88
N THR A 302 8.69 -36.23 10.57
CA THR A 302 7.86 -37.42 10.81
C THR A 302 6.67 -37.10 11.72
N GLU A 303 6.88 -36.36 12.81
CA GLU A 303 5.81 -35.91 13.70
C GLU A 303 4.82 -35.01 12.96
N ARG A 304 5.32 -34.13 12.08
CA ARG A 304 4.46 -33.31 11.20
C ARG A 304 3.59 -34.19 10.31
N GLN A 305 4.15 -35.19 9.62
CA GLN A 305 3.39 -36.06 8.73
C GLN A 305 2.30 -36.84 9.48
N GLU A 306 2.61 -37.38 10.66
CA GLU A 306 1.64 -38.07 11.51
C GLU A 306 0.51 -37.13 11.98
N ALA A 307 0.84 -35.90 12.36
CA ALA A 307 -0.13 -34.89 12.76
C ALA A 307 -1.04 -34.48 11.60
N LEU A 308 -0.49 -34.23 10.40
CA LEU A 308 -1.26 -33.88 9.21
C LEU A 308 -2.18 -35.02 8.78
N ALA A 309 -1.78 -36.28 8.96
CA ALA A 309 -2.65 -37.43 8.74
C ALA A 309 -3.85 -37.48 9.72
N LYS A 310 -3.73 -36.91 10.93
CA LYS A 310 -4.89 -36.74 11.84
C LYS A 310 -5.83 -35.64 11.33
N VAL A 311 -5.29 -34.53 10.82
CA VAL A 311 -6.10 -33.43 10.26
C VAL A 311 -6.85 -33.89 9.00
N HIS A 312 -6.21 -34.70 8.15
CA HIS A 312 -6.82 -35.29 6.95
C HIS A 312 -8.16 -35.97 7.24
N LYS A 313 -8.26 -36.70 8.36
CA LYS A 313 -9.48 -37.40 8.79
C LYS A 313 -10.64 -36.47 9.12
N VAL A 314 -10.35 -35.19 9.42
CA VAL A 314 -11.34 -34.19 9.86
C VAL A 314 -11.64 -33.17 8.77
N ALA A 315 -10.84 -33.13 7.70
CA ALA A 315 -11.04 -32.29 6.52
C ALA A 315 -12.21 -32.75 5.61
N THR A 316 -13.29 -33.29 6.19
CA THR A 316 -14.42 -33.83 5.42
C THR A 316 -15.20 -32.72 4.73
N GLY A 317 -15.04 -32.61 3.40
CA GLY A 317 -15.75 -31.61 2.59
C GLY A 317 -15.20 -30.17 2.67
N SER A 318 -14.08 -29.98 3.37
CA SER A 318 -13.37 -28.70 3.53
C SER A 318 -11.87 -28.88 3.29
N VAL A 319 -11.22 -27.83 2.81
CA VAL A 319 -9.76 -27.70 2.76
C VAL A 319 -9.29 -27.06 4.05
N VAL A 320 -8.22 -27.59 4.66
CA VAL A 320 -7.64 -27.04 5.89
C VAL A 320 -6.20 -26.59 5.62
N GLY A 321 -5.95 -25.29 5.71
CA GLY A 321 -4.61 -24.71 5.77
C GLY A 321 -4.07 -24.81 7.19
N VAL A 322 -3.16 -25.75 7.42
CA VAL A 322 -2.52 -25.98 8.72
C VAL A 322 -1.20 -25.22 8.74
N SER A 323 -1.11 -24.17 9.54
CA SER A 323 0.17 -23.51 9.79
C SER A 323 0.88 -24.13 11.00
N PHE A 324 2.19 -24.29 10.89
CA PHE A 324 3.02 -24.99 11.86
C PHE A 324 4.42 -24.41 11.93
N GLU A 325 5.12 -24.74 13.01
CA GLU A 325 6.58 -24.66 13.08
C GLU A 325 7.13 -26.09 13.16
N GLU A 326 8.22 -26.36 12.49
CA GLU A 326 8.90 -27.66 12.59
C GLU A 326 10.41 -27.49 12.80
N ALA A 327 11.00 -28.40 13.58
CA ALA A 327 12.44 -28.60 13.55
C ALA A 327 12.82 -29.43 12.31
N PHE A 328 13.84 -28.99 11.60
CA PHE A 328 14.38 -29.68 10.43
C PHE A 328 15.91 -29.74 10.53
N GLY A 329 16.48 -30.83 10.01
CA GLY A 329 17.93 -30.91 9.84
C GLY A 329 18.34 -29.99 8.70
N ASP A 330 19.10 -28.94 8.98
CA ASP A 330 19.63 -28.07 7.93
C ASP A 330 20.76 -28.80 7.19
N PRO A 331 20.55 -29.21 5.92
CA PRO A 331 21.58 -29.92 5.16
C PRO A 331 22.81 -29.05 4.88
N ASP A 332 22.67 -27.71 4.89
CA ASP A 332 23.73 -26.78 4.51
C ASP A 332 24.66 -26.42 5.69
N ASN A 333 24.14 -26.38 6.92
CA ASN A 333 24.89 -25.91 8.09
C ASN A 333 25.19 -26.98 9.15
N GLY A 334 24.67 -28.21 9.00
CA GLY A 334 24.88 -29.30 9.96
C GLY A 334 24.35 -29.00 11.38
N ARG A 335 23.57 -27.92 11.56
CA ARG A 335 22.90 -27.61 12.82
C ARG A 335 21.72 -28.55 12.98
N SER A 336 21.80 -29.44 13.98
CA SER A 336 20.82 -30.49 14.25
C SER A 336 19.46 -30.00 14.80
N SER A 337 19.20 -28.70 14.85
CA SER A 337 17.98 -28.14 15.46
C SER A 337 17.54 -26.80 14.88
N SER A 338 17.69 -26.58 13.57
CA SER A 338 17.07 -25.39 12.97
C SER A 338 15.55 -25.56 12.91
N ARG A 339 14.80 -24.47 13.09
CA ARG A 339 13.33 -24.48 12.96
C ARG A 339 12.90 -23.68 11.76
N ARG A 340 11.74 -23.98 11.20
CA ARG A 340 11.11 -23.19 10.12
C ARG A 340 9.60 -23.13 10.32
N ALA A 341 9.01 -22.01 9.91
CA ALA A 341 7.56 -21.84 9.89
C ALA A 341 7.00 -22.20 8.50
N GLY A 342 5.87 -22.89 8.48
CA GLY A 342 5.22 -23.32 7.25
C GLY A 342 3.70 -23.37 7.33
N ILE A 343 3.10 -23.62 6.18
CA ILE A 343 1.68 -23.90 6.00
C ILE A 343 1.53 -25.06 5.02
N ALA A 344 0.68 -26.02 5.37
CA ALA A 344 0.29 -27.13 4.53
C ALA A 344 -1.21 -27.06 4.21
N ILE A 345 -1.56 -27.24 2.92
CA ILE A 345 -2.96 -27.31 2.47
C ILE A 345 -3.37 -28.79 2.44
N ILE A 346 -4.26 -29.16 3.35
CA ILE A 346 -4.75 -30.52 3.52
C ILE A 346 -6.17 -30.63 2.97
N THR A 347 -6.41 -31.68 2.19
CA THR A 347 -7.74 -31.99 1.65
C THR A 347 -8.04 -33.46 1.85
N GLN A 348 -9.32 -33.84 1.87
CA GLN A 348 -9.70 -35.25 1.93
C GLN A 348 -9.31 -36.02 0.65
N ALA A 349 -9.21 -35.34 -0.49
CA ALA A 349 -8.98 -35.95 -1.79
C ALA A 349 -7.57 -36.53 -1.97
N SER A 350 -6.59 -36.05 -1.19
CA SER A 350 -5.19 -36.50 -1.24
C SER A 350 -4.69 -36.85 0.15
N PRO A 351 -4.01 -37.99 0.36
CA PRO A 351 -3.37 -38.31 1.63
C PRO A 351 -2.15 -37.41 1.91
N GLU A 352 -1.56 -36.84 0.87
CA GLU A 352 -0.45 -35.89 0.97
C GLU A 352 -0.94 -34.44 0.89
N PRO A 353 -0.25 -33.48 1.55
CA PRO A 353 -0.55 -32.06 1.41
C PRO A 353 -0.47 -31.63 -0.05
N GLN A 354 -1.49 -30.94 -0.56
CA GLN A 354 -1.49 -30.48 -1.94
C GLN A 354 -0.53 -29.31 -2.18
N LEU A 355 -0.21 -28.57 -1.13
CA LEU A 355 0.74 -27.48 -1.13
C LEU A 355 1.41 -27.42 0.24
N VAL A 356 2.72 -27.21 0.26
CA VAL A 356 3.48 -26.85 1.46
C VAL A 356 4.29 -25.61 1.13
N TYR A 357 4.08 -24.54 1.90
CA TYR A 357 4.82 -23.30 1.79
C TYR A 357 5.58 -23.03 3.08
N TYR A 358 6.80 -22.53 2.97
CA TYR A 358 7.63 -22.15 4.11
C TYR A 358 7.91 -20.64 4.05
N LYS A 359 7.88 -20.00 5.23
CA LYS A 359 8.04 -18.54 5.38
C LYS A 359 9.37 -18.07 4.79
N ARG A 360 9.36 -17.01 3.99
CA ARG A 360 10.55 -16.47 3.31
C ARG A 360 11.14 -15.28 4.06
N HIS A 361 10.29 -14.42 4.61
CA HIS A 361 10.70 -13.21 5.31
C HIS A 361 10.43 -13.35 6.79
N LEU A 362 11.51 -13.48 7.56
CA LEU A 362 11.45 -13.63 9.01
C LEU A 362 11.44 -12.26 9.69
N VAL A 363 10.69 -12.14 10.79
CA VAL A 363 10.72 -10.94 11.62
C VAL A 363 12.13 -10.72 12.14
N PRO A 364 12.76 -9.56 11.86
CA PRO A 364 14.13 -9.29 12.26
C PRO A 364 14.28 -9.41 13.76
N ILE A 365 15.35 -10.10 14.21
CA ILE A 365 15.70 -10.29 15.62
C ILE A 365 14.73 -11.20 16.39
N ALA A 366 13.42 -11.12 16.20
CA ALA A 366 12.47 -12.00 16.88
C ALA A 366 12.50 -13.44 16.33
N GLU A 367 12.53 -13.59 15.01
CA GLU A 367 12.51 -14.90 14.34
C GLU A 367 13.88 -15.28 13.76
N SER A 368 14.69 -14.30 13.34
CA SER A 368 15.93 -14.57 12.60
C SER A 368 17.00 -15.37 13.37
N PHE A 369 16.90 -15.47 14.70
CA PHE A 369 17.81 -16.27 15.52
C PHE A 369 17.31 -17.69 15.79
N SER A 370 16.00 -17.92 15.70
CA SER A 370 15.35 -19.19 16.03
C SER A 370 14.80 -19.93 14.82
N LEU A 371 14.52 -19.23 13.71
CA LEU A 371 13.95 -19.76 12.48
C LEU A 371 14.89 -19.57 11.28
N SER A 372 14.81 -20.49 10.33
CA SER A 372 15.43 -20.41 9.01
C SER A 372 14.44 -19.89 7.96
N HIS A 373 14.93 -19.04 7.07
CA HIS A 373 14.16 -18.54 5.93
C HIS A 373 14.09 -19.59 4.81
N SER A 374 12.96 -19.65 4.11
CA SER A 374 12.82 -20.38 2.87
C SER A 374 13.26 -19.53 1.68
N LYS A 375 13.81 -20.19 0.65
CA LYS A 375 14.05 -19.60 -0.67
C LYS A 375 13.08 -20.11 -1.74
N VAL A 376 12.22 -21.06 -1.38
CA VAL A 376 11.25 -21.64 -2.31
C VAL A 376 10.11 -20.65 -2.51
N PRO A 377 9.77 -20.28 -3.75
CA PRO A 377 8.65 -19.39 -4.02
C PRO A 377 7.30 -20.00 -3.65
N PRO A 378 6.25 -19.17 -3.47
CA PRO A 378 4.89 -19.65 -3.41
C PRO A 378 4.49 -20.34 -4.71
N SER A 379 3.62 -21.34 -4.62
CA SER A 379 3.02 -22.04 -5.76
C SER A 379 1.50 -21.93 -5.73
N ILE A 380 0.83 -22.32 -6.82
CA ILE A 380 -0.64 -22.33 -6.92
C ILE A 380 -1.14 -23.77 -6.92
N VAL A 381 -2.20 -24.01 -6.14
CA VAL A 381 -2.98 -25.25 -6.16
C VAL A 381 -4.43 -24.93 -6.50
N THR A 382 -5.07 -25.76 -7.33
CA THR A 382 -6.47 -25.51 -7.73
C THR A 382 -7.43 -26.32 -6.88
N LEU A 383 -8.33 -25.63 -6.19
CA LEU A 383 -9.46 -26.25 -5.50
C LEU A 383 -10.64 -26.43 -6.46
N GLU A 384 -11.07 -27.67 -6.64
CA GLU A 384 -12.24 -28.02 -7.44
C GLU A 384 -13.52 -27.94 -6.61
N LEU A 385 -14.39 -26.96 -6.91
CA LEU A 385 -15.66 -26.77 -6.21
C LEU A 385 -16.83 -27.36 -6.98
N ALA A 386 -17.49 -28.34 -6.37
CA ALA A 386 -18.78 -28.85 -6.81
C ALA A 386 -19.93 -27.88 -6.50
N SER A 387 -21.04 -28.03 -7.22
CA SER A 387 -22.26 -27.24 -7.00
C SER A 387 -22.73 -27.29 -5.54
N PRO A 388 -23.04 -26.14 -4.91
CA PRO A 388 -23.76 -26.09 -3.64
C PRO A 388 -25.09 -26.85 -3.70
N LYS A 389 -25.59 -27.32 -2.55
CA LYS A 389 -26.82 -28.14 -2.47
C LYS A 389 -28.08 -27.36 -2.89
N ASP A 390 -28.04 -26.05 -2.70
CA ASP A 390 -29.10 -25.08 -2.97
C ASP A 390 -29.04 -24.49 -4.39
N VAL A 391 -28.01 -24.83 -5.17
CA VAL A 391 -27.82 -24.33 -6.55
C VAL A 391 -27.92 -25.51 -7.53
N ASN A 392 -28.74 -25.35 -8.57
CA ASN A 392 -28.87 -26.35 -9.61
C ASN A 392 -27.56 -26.47 -10.42
N LYS A 393 -27.17 -27.69 -10.80
CA LYS A 393 -25.90 -27.96 -11.51
C LYS A 393 -25.79 -27.19 -12.83
N THR A 394 -26.89 -27.04 -13.56
CA THR A 394 -26.94 -26.29 -14.83
C THR A 394 -26.76 -24.79 -14.64
N ASP A 395 -27.18 -24.25 -13.49
CA ASP A 395 -26.99 -22.84 -13.14
C ASP A 395 -25.57 -22.61 -12.60
N TRP A 396 -24.99 -23.64 -11.98
CA TRP A 396 -23.61 -23.65 -11.53
C TRP A 396 -22.61 -23.67 -12.69
N VAL A 397 -22.73 -24.58 -13.65
CA VAL A 397 -21.88 -24.58 -14.85
C VAL A 397 -22.78 -24.72 -16.08
N PRO A 398 -23.18 -23.59 -16.71
CA PRO A 398 -24.06 -23.60 -17.87
C PRO A 398 -23.48 -24.36 -19.08
N SER A 399 -22.15 -24.46 -19.17
CA SER A 399 -21.46 -25.20 -20.25
C SER A 399 -21.56 -26.73 -20.14
N GLY A 400 -22.10 -27.27 -19.04
CA GLY A 400 -22.32 -28.70 -18.85
C GLY A 400 -21.34 -29.40 -17.89
N PRO A 401 -21.36 -30.76 -17.84
CA PRO A 401 -20.49 -31.55 -16.97
C PRO A 401 -18.99 -31.24 -17.19
N PRO A 402 -18.14 -31.27 -16.14
CA PRO A 402 -18.35 -31.95 -14.85
C PRO A 402 -19.06 -31.13 -13.76
N TYR A 403 -19.56 -29.92 -14.05
CA TYR A 403 -20.19 -29.02 -13.06
C TYR A 403 -19.26 -28.66 -11.89
N ILE A 404 -17.98 -28.45 -12.20
CA ILE A 404 -16.93 -28.07 -11.26
C ILE A 404 -16.47 -26.66 -11.62
N ARG A 405 -16.22 -25.84 -10.59
CA ARG A 405 -15.58 -24.54 -10.75
C ARG A 405 -14.19 -24.54 -10.08
N PRO A 406 -13.11 -24.29 -10.83
CA PRO A 406 -11.76 -24.23 -10.26
C PRO A 406 -11.58 -22.92 -9.47
N VAL A 407 -10.90 -23.02 -8.33
CA VAL A 407 -10.49 -21.87 -7.51
C VAL A 407 -8.99 -22.00 -7.22
N PRO A 408 -8.13 -21.22 -7.89
CA PRO A 408 -6.69 -21.25 -7.62
C PRO A 408 -6.38 -20.63 -6.26
N LEU A 409 -5.62 -21.35 -5.44
CA LEU A 409 -5.20 -20.97 -4.10
C LEU A 409 -3.68 -20.86 -4.06
N THR A 410 -3.18 -19.95 -3.25
CA THR A 410 -1.76 -19.91 -2.86
C THR A 410 -1.64 -19.59 -1.37
N ALA A 411 -0.43 -19.55 -0.83
CA ALA A 411 -0.18 -19.27 0.57
C ALA A 411 1.02 -18.34 0.76
N SER A 412 0.99 -17.57 1.84
CA SER A 412 2.08 -16.67 2.25
C SER A 412 1.91 -16.37 3.75
N ILE A 413 2.99 -16.14 4.50
CA ILE A 413 2.91 -16.12 5.96
C ILE A 413 3.32 -14.74 6.49
N CYS A 414 2.39 -14.09 7.21
CA CYS A 414 2.66 -12.92 8.04
C CYS A 414 3.53 -11.84 7.36
N LEU A 415 4.79 -11.67 7.79
CA LEU A 415 5.70 -10.63 7.30
C LEU A 415 6.03 -10.73 5.80
N ASP A 416 5.81 -11.89 5.17
CA ASP A 416 5.94 -12.03 3.71
C ASP A 416 5.12 -10.97 2.95
N PHE A 417 3.98 -10.52 3.50
CA PHE A 417 3.15 -9.48 2.87
C PHE A 417 3.74 -8.07 2.91
N ALA A 418 4.77 -7.82 3.74
CA ALA A 418 5.49 -6.56 3.77
C ALA A 418 6.56 -6.46 2.68
N ASP A 419 6.94 -7.57 2.06
CA ASP A 419 7.82 -7.57 0.89
C ASP A 419 7.13 -6.84 -0.29
N PRO A 420 7.87 -6.05 -1.10
CA PRO A 420 7.28 -5.37 -2.25
C PRO A 420 6.85 -6.32 -3.39
N ALA A 421 7.34 -7.57 -3.45
CA ALA A 421 7.05 -8.47 -4.55
C ALA A 421 6.91 -9.96 -4.14
N PRO A 422 6.14 -10.31 -3.09
CA PRO A 422 6.12 -11.68 -2.52
C PRO A 422 5.55 -12.73 -3.47
N PHE A 423 4.85 -12.28 -4.52
CA PHE A 423 4.13 -13.11 -5.48
C PHE A 423 4.60 -12.92 -6.92
N ALA A 424 5.75 -12.26 -7.16
CA ALA A 424 6.26 -12.02 -8.51
C ALA A 424 6.62 -13.31 -9.27
N GLU A 425 6.86 -14.40 -8.55
CA GLU A 425 7.24 -15.70 -9.10
C GLU A 425 6.03 -16.59 -9.45
N LEU A 426 4.79 -16.13 -9.21
CA LEU A 426 3.59 -16.88 -9.59
C LEU A 426 3.37 -16.81 -11.10
N ASP A 427 3.03 -17.93 -11.73
CA ASP A 427 2.72 -17.98 -13.17
C ASP A 427 1.36 -17.37 -13.53
N SER A 428 0.43 -17.33 -12.57
CA SER A 428 -0.92 -16.81 -12.75
C SER A 428 -1.44 -16.13 -11.49
N LYS A 429 -2.58 -15.43 -11.61
CA LYS A 429 -3.22 -14.78 -10.47
C LYS A 429 -4.00 -15.81 -9.64
N PRO A 430 -3.76 -15.94 -8.31
CA PRO A 430 -4.60 -16.77 -7.46
C PRO A 430 -5.97 -16.12 -7.22
N ALA A 431 -6.99 -16.90 -6.90
CA ALA A 431 -8.31 -16.39 -6.49
C ALA A 431 -8.37 -16.06 -4.99
N LEU A 432 -7.58 -16.77 -4.18
CA LEU A 432 -7.47 -16.55 -2.75
C LEU A 432 -6.06 -16.90 -2.26
N ILE A 433 -5.50 -16.05 -1.42
CA ILE A 433 -4.23 -16.27 -0.72
C ILE A 433 -4.55 -16.65 0.74
N LEU A 434 -4.02 -17.78 1.21
CA LEU A 434 -4.13 -18.19 2.61
C LEU A 434 -2.98 -17.55 3.40
N ALA A 435 -3.34 -16.68 4.35
CA ALA A 435 -2.38 -15.87 5.11
C ALA A 435 -2.50 -16.12 6.62
N PRO A 436 -1.86 -17.18 7.14
CA PRO A 436 -1.74 -17.33 8.57
C PRO A 436 -0.79 -16.25 9.10
N ALA A 437 -1.16 -15.68 10.24
CA ALA A 437 -0.37 -14.66 10.93
C ALA A 437 -0.44 -14.84 12.44
N ARG A 438 0.53 -14.26 13.13
CA ARG A 438 0.54 -14.15 14.59
C ARG A 438 1.25 -12.86 14.98
N THR A 439 0.48 -11.79 15.18
CA THR A 439 1.04 -10.50 15.63
C THR A 439 1.04 -10.38 17.15
N TRP A 440 1.91 -9.54 17.70
CA TRP A 440 2.06 -9.41 19.17
C TRP A 440 1.35 -8.17 19.74
N ASP A 441 0.87 -7.26 18.88
CA ASP A 441 0.21 -6.03 19.26
C ASP A 441 -0.85 -5.68 18.20
N ILE A 442 -1.98 -5.11 18.63
CA ILE A 442 -3.09 -4.76 17.75
C ILE A 442 -2.69 -3.79 16.64
N ALA A 443 -1.83 -2.81 16.90
CA ALA A 443 -1.37 -1.87 15.89
C ALA A 443 -0.50 -2.56 14.84
N VAL A 444 0.28 -3.58 15.23
CA VAL A 444 1.02 -4.43 14.31
C VAL A 444 0.06 -5.31 13.49
N GLY A 445 -0.94 -5.90 14.15
CA GLY A 445 -2.02 -6.67 13.49
C GLY A 445 -2.73 -5.86 12.40
N ILE A 446 -3.11 -4.61 12.71
CA ILE A 446 -3.72 -3.72 11.73
C ILE A 446 -2.73 -3.35 10.62
N ALA A 447 -1.48 -2.99 10.95
CA ALA A 447 -0.48 -2.63 9.94
C ALA A 447 -0.22 -3.78 8.95
N MET A 448 -0.08 -5.01 9.45
CA MET A 448 0.11 -6.21 8.65
C MET A 448 -1.12 -6.57 7.82
N TRP A 449 -2.32 -6.43 8.39
CA TRP A 449 -3.56 -6.56 7.62
C TRP A 449 -3.60 -5.60 6.43
N GLN A 450 -3.19 -4.33 6.64
CA GLN A 450 -3.16 -3.34 5.58
C GLN A 450 -2.15 -3.71 4.48
N GLN A 451 -0.97 -4.24 4.84
CA GLN A 451 -0.02 -4.78 3.86
C GLN A 451 -0.61 -5.94 3.07
N ALA A 452 -1.28 -6.88 3.75
CA ALA A 452 -1.95 -8.01 3.10
C ALA A 452 -3.05 -7.55 2.13
N ARG A 453 -3.86 -6.56 2.54
CA ARG A 453 -4.86 -5.94 1.68
C ARG A 453 -4.24 -5.28 0.45
N GLN A 454 -3.17 -4.52 0.65
CA GLN A 454 -2.45 -3.85 -0.43
C GLN A 454 -1.90 -4.87 -1.46
N ARG A 455 -1.27 -5.98 -1.01
CA ARG A 455 -0.84 -7.05 -1.92
C ARG A 455 -2.02 -7.69 -2.67
N ALA A 456 -3.16 -7.86 -2.00
CA ALA A 456 -4.37 -8.41 -2.62
C ALA A 456 -4.91 -7.49 -3.73
N GLU A 457 -4.95 -6.18 -3.48
CA GLU A 457 -5.38 -5.17 -4.46
C GLU A 457 -4.45 -5.08 -5.66
N GLU A 458 -3.13 -5.14 -5.41
CA GLU A 458 -2.09 -5.17 -6.45
C GLU A 458 -2.23 -6.35 -7.40
N LEU A 459 -2.50 -7.53 -6.87
CA LEU A 459 -2.71 -8.74 -7.66
C LEU A 459 -4.13 -8.84 -8.24
N GLY A 460 -5.09 -8.04 -7.77
CA GLY A 460 -6.50 -8.18 -8.13
C GLY A 460 -7.13 -9.45 -7.57
N THR A 461 -6.76 -9.84 -6.34
CA THR A 461 -7.18 -11.06 -5.63
C THR A 461 -7.73 -10.75 -4.24
N MET A 462 -7.90 -11.79 -3.42
CA MET A 462 -8.32 -11.72 -2.01
C MET A 462 -7.33 -12.48 -1.12
N VAL A 463 -7.25 -12.07 0.14
CA VAL A 463 -6.44 -12.73 1.18
C VAL A 463 -7.36 -13.15 2.32
N LEU A 464 -7.30 -14.42 2.72
CA LEU A 464 -7.84 -14.90 3.99
C LEU A 464 -6.76 -14.74 5.05
N TRP A 465 -6.89 -13.68 5.86
CA TRP A 465 -5.92 -13.36 6.90
C TRP A 465 -6.42 -13.84 8.26
N CYS A 466 -5.64 -14.75 8.87
CA CYS A 466 -5.99 -15.41 10.11
C CYS A 466 -4.88 -15.19 11.15
N ASP A 467 -5.10 -14.21 12.02
CA ASP A 467 -4.14 -13.75 13.01
C ASP A 467 -4.45 -14.36 14.38
N GLY A 468 -3.57 -15.25 14.86
CA GLY A 468 -3.66 -15.88 16.17
C GLY A 468 -2.96 -15.12 17.29
N GLY A 469 -2.53 -13.90 17.00
CA GLY A 469 -1.90 -12.99 17.93
C GLY A 469 -2.81 -12.45 19.04
N ASP A 470 -2.21 -12.01 20.14
CA ASP A 470 -2.95 -11.28 21.18
C ASP A 470 -3.37 -9.91 20.64
N GLY A 471 -4.68 -9.71 20.50
CA GLY A 471 -5.22 -8.53 19.80
C GLY A 471 -5.05 -8.58 18.27
N GLY A 472 -4.71 -9.75 17.72
CA GLY A 472 -4.57 -9.98 16.28
C GLY A 472 -5.86 -9.68 15.52
N VAL A 473 -5.71 -9.30 14.26
CA VAL A 473 -6.83 -8.86 13.41
C VAL A 473 -7.06 -9.89 12.32
N SER A 474 -8.30 -10.37 12.15
CA SER A 474 -8.63 -11.45 11.20
C SER A 474 -9.82 -11.11 10.29
N GLY A 475 -9.84 -11.70 9.10
CA GLY A 475 -10.89 -11.46 8.10
C GLY A 475 -10.50 -11.84 6.67
N VAL A 476 -11.27 -11.34 5.71
CA VAL A 476 -10.89 -11.34 4.29
C VAL A 476 -10.53 -9.92 3.84
N ALA A 477 -9.38 -9.78 3.18
CA ALA A 477 -8.89 -8.51 2.65
C ALA A 477 -8.79 -8.56 1.11
N GLY A 478 -8.92 -7.40 0.45
CA GLY A 478 -8.88 -7.31 -1.02
C GLY A 478 -10.23 -7.66 -1.66
N GLY A 479 -10.30 -7.61 -2.99
CA GLY A 479 -11.56 -7.89 -3.72
C GLY A 479 -12.75 -7.03 -3.28
N GLY A 480 -12.50 -5.80 -2.79
CA GLY A 480 -13.50 -4.89 -2.23
C GLY A 480 -13.76 -5.03 -0.73
N PHE A 481 -13.19 -6.03 -0.06
CA PHE A 481 -13.25 -6.15 1.40
C PHE A 481 -12.21 -5.25 2.08
N ARG A 482 -12.67 -4.40 3.00
CA ARG A 482 -11.83 -3.44 3.75
C ARG A 482 -11.84 -3.66 5.26
N ASP A 483 -12.97 -4.13 5.79
CA ASP A 483 -13.20 -4.26 7.23
C ASP A 483 -12.69 -5.60 7.78
N PHE A 484 -12.20 -5.54 9.01
CA PHE A 484 -11.88 -6.74 9.79
C PHE A 484 -13.15 -7.50 10.13
N THR A 485 -13.06 -8.83 10.16
CA THR A 485 -14.19 -9.68 10.59
C THR A 485 -14.14 -9.97 12.08
N GLN A 486 -12.94 -10.05 12.65
CA GLN A 486 -12.71 -10.36 14.06
C GLN A 486 -11.45 -9.64 14.55
N VAL A 487 -11.45 -9.20 15.80
CA VAL A 487 -10.25 -8.78 16.54
C VAL A 487 -10.11 -9.68 17.77
N GLY A 488 -8.89 -10.19 17.99
CA GLY A 488 -8.58 -11.16 19.04
C GLY A 488 -9.08 -12.57 18.74
N LEU A 489 -9.21 -13.37 19.81
CA LEU A 489 -9.56 -14.79 19.75
C LEU A 489 -11.01 -15.02 19.28
N GLY A 490 -11.25 -16.21 18.73
CA GLY A 490 -12.58 -16.69 18.36
C GLY A 490 -12.71 -17.01 16.87
N SER A 491 -13.01 -18.28 16.56
CA SER A 491 -13.18 -18.71 15.17
C SER A 491 -14.43 -18.12 14.51
N TRP A 492 -14.30 -17.77 13.24
CA TRP A 492 -15.36 -17.18 12.44
C TRP A 492 -15.39 -17.78 11.03
N VAL A 493 -16.52 -17.61 10.34
CA VAL A 493 -16.72 -18.03 8.94
C VAL A 493 -17.41 -16.92 8.17
N LYS A 494 -17.00 -16.70 6.92
CA LYS A 494 -17.56 -15.71 6.00
C LYS A 494 -17.65 -16.30 4.59
N THR A 495 -18.76 -16.05 3.90
CA THR A 495 -18.89 -16.40 2.48
C THR A 495 -18.47 -15.22 1.62
N ILE A 496 -17.59 -15.48 0.65
CA ILE A 496 -17.09 -14.51 -0.32
C ILE A 496 -17.48 -14.93 -1.74
N GLY A 497 -17.63 -13.95 -2.63
CA GLY A 497 -17.87 -14.20 -4.05
C GLY A 497 -16.56 -14.18 -4.84
N ILE A 498 -16.26 -15.24 -5.57
CA ILE A 498 -15.16 -15.29 -6.54
C ILE A 498 -15.74 -15.12 -7.94
N GLN A 499 -15.11 -14.34 -8.80
CA GLN A 499 -15.55 -14.17 -10.19
C GLN A 499 -15.64 -15.53 -10.93
N TYR A 500 -16.70 -15.73 -11.71
CA TYR A 500 -16.86 -16.89 -12.58
C TYR A 500 -17.29 -16.49 -14.01
N PRO A 501 -16.61 -17.00 -15.06
CA PRO A 501 -15.35 -17.76 -15.02
C PRO A 501 -14.24 -16.92 -14.38
N PHE A 502 -13.32 -17.59 -13.68
CA PHE A 502 -12.23 -16.89 -12.99
C PHE A 502 -11.21 -16.39 -14.03
N ASP A 503 -10.89 -15.10 -13.97
CA ASP A 503 -9.84 -14.51 -14.82
C ASP A 503 -8.48 -14.70 -14.15
N GLU A 504 -7.68 -15.64 -14.63
CA GLU A 504 -6.33 -15.93 -14.11
C GLU A 504 -5.28 -14.90 -14.55
N ARG A 505 -5.64 -13.92 -15.38
CA ARG A 505 -4.70 -12.90 -15.84
C ARG A 505 -4.18 -12.07 -14.68
N GLN A 506 -2.85 -11.93 -14.67
CA GLN A 506 -2.14 -11.02 -13.80
C GLN A 506 -2.45 -9.56 -14.14
N THR A 507 -2.51 -8.74 -13.11
CA THR A 507 -2.56 -7.28 -13.28
C THR A 507 -1.27 -6.79 -13.94
N PRO A 508 -1.26 -5.58 -14.54
CA PRO A 508 -0.04 -5.00 -15.08
C PRO A 508 1.08 -4.97 -14.04
N TYR A 509 0.79 -4.54 -12.81
CA TYR A 509 1.78 -4.53 -11.73
C TYR A 509 2.30 -5.93 -11.40
N ALA A 510 1.43 -6.94 -11.26
CA ALA A 510 1.86 -8.30 -10.99
C ALA A 510 2.77 -8.88 -12.09
N ARG A 511 2.54 -8.48 -13.34
CA ARG A 511 3.28 -8.99 -14.51
C ARG A 511 4.63 -8.31 -14.72
N VAL A 512 4.70 -6.99 -14.52
CA VAL A 512 5.91 -6.20 -14.82
C VAL A 512 6.62 -5.68 -13.58
N GLY A 513 6.05 -5.88 -12.39
CA GLY A 513 6.55 -5.34 -11.14
C GLY A 513 6.67 -3.81 -11.18
N ASP A 514 7.78 -3.32 -10.67
CA ASP A 514 8.00 -1.89 -10.43
C ASP A 514 8.52 -1.10 -11.65
N LEU A 515 8.30 -1.59 -12.89
CA LEU A 515 8.56 -0.79 -14.11
C LEU A 515 7.81 0.55 -14.12
N ALA A 516 6.78 0.71 -13.29
CA ALA A 516 6.12 1.98 -12.98
C ALA A 516 7.11 3.10 -12.61
N ILE A 517 8.23 2.78 -11.95
CA ILE A 517 9.27 3.76 -11.62
C ILE A 517 9.90 4.36 -12.89
N LEU A 518 10.12 3.55 -13.92
CA LEU A 518 10.64 4.05 -15.19
C LEU A 518 9.65 5.01 -15.86
N LEU A 519 8.36 4.68 -15.83
CA LEU A 519 7.30 5.57 -16.35
C LEU A 519 7.27 6.91 -15.59
N ILE A 520 7.42 6.88 -14.27
CA ILE A 520 7.51 8.08 -13.43
C ILE A 520 8.72 8.93 -13.82
N TRP A 521 9.90 8.34 -13.99
CA TRP A 521 11.10 9.08 -14.42
C TRP A 521 11.01 9.58 -15.87
N LEU A 522 10.29 8.88 -16.75
CA LEU A 522 9.98 9.37 -18.09
C LEU A 522 9.11 10.64 -18.06
N LEU A 523 8.23 10.81 -17.08
CA LEU A 523 7.50 12.08 -16.90
C LEU A 523 8.43 13.24 -16.53
N VAL A 524 9.43 12.97 -15.68
CA VAL A 524 10.45 13.94 -15.30
C VAL A 524 11.32 14.33 -16.50
N LEU A 525 11.84 13.35 -17.23
CA LEU A 525 12.78 13.60 -18.34
C LEU A 525 12.05 14.08 -19.61
N GLY A 526 10.89 13.50 -19.92
CA GLY A 526 10.08 13.80 -21.11
C GLY A 526 9.49 15.21 -21.09
N GLY A 527 9.20 15.76 -19.92
CA GLY A 527 8.80 17.18 -19.79
C GLY A 527 9.87 18.16 -20.29
N SER A 528 11.15 17.77 -20.26
CA SER A 528 12.24 18.58 -20.83
C SER A 528 12.33 18.44 -22.36
N ALA A 529 11.91 17.31 -22.93
CA ALA A 529 11.87 17.10 -24.38
C ALA A 529 10.64 17.75 -25.04
N LEU A 530 9.48 17.76 -24.36
CA LEU A 530 8.25 18.39 -24.86
C LEU A 530 8.35 19.93 -24.91
N ASN A 531 9.22 20.56 -24.11
CA ASN A 531 9.50 21.99 -24.22
C ASN A 531 10.26 22.38 -25.50
N HIS A 532 10.80 21.41 -26.26
CA HIS A 532 11.30 21.64 -27.61
C HIS A 532 10.21 21.54 -28.69
N VAL A 533 9.01 21.06 -28.33
CA VAL A 533 7.83 21.08 -29.20
C VAL A 533 7.07 22.37 -28.89
N ASP A 534 7.39 23.42 -29.64
CA ASP A 534 6.86 24.77 -29.43
C ASP A 534 5.33 24.78 -29.65
N PHE A 535 4.55 24.70 -28.57
CA PHE A 535 3.09 24.81 -28.61
C PHE A 535 2.61 26.24 -28.95
N LYS A 536 3.52 27.18 -29.24
CA LYS A 536 3.19 28.52 -29.74
C LYS A 536 2.38 28.53 -31.03
N ASP A 537 2.39 27.45 -31.81
CA ASP A 537 1.58 27.35 -33.04
C ASP A 537 0.10 27.03 -32.78
N TYR A 538 -0.29 26.59 -31.58
CA TYR A 538 -1.69 26.49 -31.20
C TYR A 538 -2.16 27.76 -30.49
N ASN A 539 -2.24 28.82 -31.29
CA ASN A 539 -2.81 30.09 -30.90
C ASN A 539 -4.32 29.90 -30.59
N PHE A 540 -4.67 29.61 -29.34
CA PHE A 540 -6.06 29.51 -28.86
C PHE A 540 -6.85 30.82 -29.09
N THR A 541 -6.15 31.94 -29.30
CA THR A 541 -6.72 33.22 -29.76
C THR A 541 -7.27 33.18 -31.19
N ALA A 542 -6.74 32.33 -32.08
CA ALA A 542 -7.27 32.15 -33.44
C ALA A 542 -8.61 31.40 -33.46
N ILE A 543 -8.81 30.47 -32.51
CA ILE A 543 -10.10 29.79 -32.32
C ILE A 543 -11.10 30.75 -31.66
N ARG A 544 -10.65 31.54 -30.68
CA ARG A 544 -11.49 32.56 -30.02
C ARG A 544 -11.92 33.67 -31.00
N SER A 545 -11.04 34.13 -31.89
CA SER A 545 -11.39 35.15 -32.91
C SER A 545 -12.28 34.60 -34.03
N LYS A 546 -12.14 33.32 -34.40
CA LYS A 546 -13.07 32.67 -35.34
C LYS A 546 -14.46 32.47 -34.74
N ILE A 547 -14.56 32.14 -33.45
CA ILE A 547 -15.85 32.00 -32.77
C ILE A 547 -16.52 33.38 -32.56
N PHE A 548 -15.74 34.41 -32.18
CA PHE A 548 -16.27 35.77 -32.00
C PHE A 548 -16.67 36.45 -33.33
N LYS A 549 -15.92 36.22 -34.42
CA LYS A 549 -16.33 36.67 -35.77
C LYS A 549 -17.59 35.96 -36.27
N ARG A 550 -17.81 34.69 -35.89
CA ARG A 550 -19.04 33.97 -36.26
C ARG A 550 -20.26 34.44 -35.49
N GLN A 551 -20.10 34.87 -34.23
CA GLN A 551 -21.20 35.47 -33.45
C GLN A 551 -21.58 36.88 -33.94
N ASN A 552 -20.61 37.70 -34.35
CA ASN A 552 -20.91 39.04 -34.89
C ASN A 552 -21.47 39.01 -36.33
N ALA A 553 -21.22 37.96 -37.11
CA ALA A 553 -21.82 37.79 -38.43
C ALA A 553 -23.30 37.34 -38.38
N VAL A 554 -23.76 36.75 -37.27
CA VAL A 554 -25.15 36.30 -37.11
C VAL A 554 -26.05 37.42 -36.55
N ASN A 555 -25.49 38.40 -35.82
CA ASN A 555 -26.24 39.53 -35.26
C ASN A 555 -26.27 40.78 -36.16
N GLY A 556 -25.72 40.71 -37.37
CA GLY A 556 -25.64 41.82 -38.32
C GLY A 556 -26.74 41.87 -39.39
N ARG A 557 -27.93 41.30 -39.15
CA ARG A 557 -29.11 41.58 -40.00
C ARG A 557 -29.80 42.85 -39.49
N PRO A 558 -29.90 43.92 -40.30
CA PRO A 558 -30.69 45.08 -39.93
C PRO A 558 -32.16 44.67 -39.79
N ARG A 559 -32.79 45.04 -38.67
CA ARG A 559 -34.24 45.14 -38.55
C ARG A 559 -34.67 46.34 -39.37
N ASP A 560 -35.27 46.09 -40.53
CA ASP A 560 -36.11 47.07 -41.19
C ASP A 560 -37.44 47.17 -40.41
N GLU A 561 -37.49 48.10 -39.46
CA GLU A 561 -38.71 48.62 -38.87
C GLU A 561 -38.90 50.05 -39.40
N ASN A 562 -39.87 50.21 -40.31
CA ASN A 562 -40.88 51.28 -40.35
C ASN A 562 -41.45 51.40 -41.78
N LEU A 563 -42.73 51.12 -41.99
CA LEU A 563 -43.78 52.15 -41.99
C LEU A 563 -45.16 51.56 -42.32
N LEU A 564 -46.15 52.05 -41.58
CA LEU A 564 -47.58 51.94 -41.80
C LEU A 564 -48.05 52.73 -43.05
N ASP A 565 -49.28 52.43 -43.45
CA ASP A 565 -50.23 53.16 -44.32
C ASP A 565 -50.25 52.89 -45.84
N LEU A 566 -50.94 51.80 -46.23
CA LEU A 566 -52.16 51.80 -47.07
C LEU A 566 -52.79 50.40 -47.15
#